data_AF-A0ABD5QWP6-F1
#
_entry.id   AF-A0ABD5QWP6-F1
#
_cell.length_a   1.000
_cell.length_b   1.000
_cell.length_c   1.000
_cell.angle_alpha   90.00
_cell.angle_beta   90.00
_cell.angle_gamma   90.00
#
_symmetry.space_group_name_H-M   'P 1'
#
loop_
_entity.id
_entity.type
_entity.pdbx_description
1 polymer ?
#
loop_
_entity_poly.entity_id
_entity_poly.type
_entity_poly.pdbx_seq_one_letter_code
_entity_poly.pdbx_strand_id
1 'polypeptide(L)'
;KKIDDAGPSLKEVTDRIYQGLVTSGDSIYLLEKTEDIEGEYVKVRSQEDGKEWKLESELLKPLLKGQDVHRYDPLDPKYLVIFPYRLHEDGDEVRAEFVEEEQLQNSYPNLYEYLTEHEEAIRARESGKMDREGWYDYVYPKNLTEFEEEKIVTPEISYGTNFTYDSEGLYHKTKVYGVKTDETQVGEKYLLSIINTEVLWYFLKNTGYALRGGYFTFKTDYLNPFSIPLPPEASEQEFDQSQFEQKYSAYLSSGSIAGEFDLAKLQAHAGEILPWLADQMIEFHRKHKSLNLSLRDHLGTYDSGPSLAEIGFTQPPENTAESTLRETTEQHPNLRVGTARVDRGSPNTVLIAATARYKPDDEDAHETDQWGYTETEYLPAFRITDLTEREADLIEHFVPVAVDEAGGFANFRETATKTNSLIDRLKEIELPDVDDVADDLENYLKTKERAEELDAKIEQTDQLIDEIVYELYGLTEEEIEIVEEAVGE
;
A
#
# COMPACT_ATOMS: atom_id res chain seq x y z
N LYS A 1 -26.33 -16.54 1.72
CA LYS A 1 -26.94 -17.56 2.62
C LYS A 1 -25.91 -18.38 3.38
N LYS A 2 -25.03 -19.17 2.73
CA LYS A 2 -23.95 -19.86 3.47
C LYS A 2 -23.07 -18.88 4.25
N ILE A 3 -22.67 -17.78 3.62
CA ILE A 3 -21.99 -16.66 4.27
C ILE A 3 -22.81 -16.13 5.45
N ASP A 4 -24.06 -15.72 5.23
CA ASP A 4 -24.92 -15.16 6.29
C ASP A 4 -25.28 -16.12 7.45
N ASP A 5 -25.14 -17.44 7.25
CA ASP A 5 -25.50 -18.47 8.23
C ASP A 5 -24.25 -19.09 8.90
N ALA A 6 -23.03 -18.61 8.59
CA ALA A 6 -21.77 -19.23 9.01
C ALA A 6 -21.41 -19.04 10.49
N GLY A 7 -21.99 -18.03 11.15
CA GLY A 7 -21.70 -17.71 12.53
C GLY A 7 -22.35 -16.41 13.00
N PRO A 8 -21.96 -15.88 14.18
CA PRO A 8 -22.37 -14.55 14.61
C PRO A 8 -21.91 -13.47 13.62
N SER A 9 -22.61 -12.35 13.61
CA SER A 9 -22.23 -11.19 12.81
C SER A 9 -20.96 -10.53 13.34
N LEU A 10 -20.24 -9.78 12.49
CA LEU A 10 -19.04 -9.03 12.87
C LEU A 10 -19.33 -8.15 14.09
N LYS A 11 -20.50 -7.53 14.13
CA LYS A 11 -20.95 -6.72 15.26
C LYS A 11 -21.02 -7.49 16.58
N GLU A 12 -21.35 -8.78 16.54
CA GLU A 12 -21.50 -9.64 17.73
C GLU A 12 -20.17 -10.18 18.24
N VAL A 13 -19.16 -10.31 17.38
CA VAL A 13 -17.80 -10.77 17.75
C VAL A 13 -16.82 -9.62 18.02
N THR A 14 -17.25 -8.37 17.86
CA THR A 14 -16.45 -7.18 18.19
C THR A 14 -16.96 -6.51 19.46
N ASP A 15 -16.06 -6.20 20.38
CA ASP A 15 -16.38 -5.29 21.50
C ASP A 15 -16.63 -3.86 20.97
N ARG A 16 -15.79 -3.41 20.04
CA ARG A 16 -15.89 -2.05 19.51
C ARG A 16 -15.39 -1.90 18.08
N ILE A 17 -16.18 -1.18 17.29
CA ILE A 17 -15.76 -0.59 16.01
C ILE A 17 -15.96 0.92 16.10
N TYR A 18 -14.88 1.69 15.91
CA TYR A 18 -14.90 3.12 16.17
C TYR A 18 -14.16 3.93 15.11
N GLN A 19 -14.62 5.17 14.90
CA GLN A 19 -13.96 6.14 14.02
C GLN A 19 -12.82 6.86 14.74
N GLY A 20 -11.83 7.33 13.97
CA GLY A 20 -10.73 8.11 14.51
C GLY A 20 -11.06 9.53 14.97
N LEU A 21 -10.01 10.28 15.33
CA LEU A 21 -10.10 11.62 15.93
C LEU A 21 -10.67 12.69 14.98
N VAL A 22 -11.40 13.65 15.57
CA VAL A 22 -11.94 14.85 14.90
C VAL A 22 -11.30 16.11 15.50
N THR A 23 -10.25 16.59 14.86
CA THR A 23 -9.53 17.82 15.23
C THR A 23 -10.18 19.10 14.69
N SER A 24 -10.97 19.02 13.60
CA SER A 24 -11.57 20.17 12.89
C SER A 24 -10.57 21.30 12.57
N GLY A 25 -9.29 20.97 12.37
CA GLY A 25 -8.19 21.93 12.20
C GLY A 25 -6.92 21.25 11.72
N ASP A 26 -7.02 20.42 10.68
CA ASP A 26 -5.97 19.48 10.31
C ASP A 26 -4.62 20.13 9.99
N SER A 27 -4.61 21.32 9.40
CA SER A 27 -3.38 22.05 9.07
C SER A 27 -2.55 22.44 10.30
N ILE A 28 -3.18 22.56 11.47
CA ILE A 28 -2.55 22.97 12.73
C ILE A 28 -2.33 21.77 13.66
N TYR A 29 -3.29 20.84 13.72
CA TYR A 29 -3.22 19.72 14.67
C TYR A 29 -2.46 18.52 14.15
N LEU A 30 -2.30 18.38 12.83
CA LEU A 30 -1.49 17.31 12.24
C LEU A 30 -0.17 17.93 11.80
N LEU A 31 0.92 17.38 12.30
CA LEU A 31 2.27 17.84 12.04
C LEU A 31 3.00 16.76 11.25
N GLU A 32 3.68 17.12 10.17
CA GLU A 32 4.47 16.18 9.38
C GLU A 32 5.66 15.69 10.22
N LYS A 33 5.81 14.36 10.33
CA LYS A 33 6.92 13.72 11.02
C LYS A 33 8.20 13.95 10.20
N THR A 34 9.19 14.62 10.78
CA THR A 34 10.51 14.82 10.13
C THR A 34 11.61 13.92 10.71
N GLU A 35 11.38 13.40 11.90
CA GLU A 35 12.21 12.42 12.59
C GLU A 35 11.30 11.57 13.51
N ASP A 36 11.76 10.37 13.89
CA ASP A 36 11.04 9.52 14.84
C ASP A 36 11.13 10.07 16.28
N ILE A 37 10.17 9.68 17.12
CA ILE A 37 10.14 10.10 18.52
C ILE A 37 11.15 9.27 19.32
N GLU A 38 12.34 9.84 19.57
CA GLU A 38 13.41 9.17 20.32
C GLU A 38 13.63 9.74 21.74
N GLY A 39 12.86 10.75 22.15
CA GLY A 39 13.02 11.39 23.46
C GLY A 39 11.96 12.43 23.78
N GLU A 40 12.29 13.34 24.70
CA GLU A 40 11.38 14.38 25.22
C GLU A 40 10.96 15.40 24.15
N TYR A 41 11.73 15.55 23.08
CA TYR A 41 11.43 16.49 22.00
C TYR A 41 11.51 15.78 20.64
N VAL A 42 10.72 16.29 19.69
CA VAL A 42 10.69 15.82 18.29
C VAL A 42 10.60 17.02 17.34
N LYS A 43 11.28 16.94 16.20
CA LYS A 43 11.10 17.89 15.10
C LYS A 43 9.96 17.51 14.19
N VAL A 44 9.15 18.50 13.87
CA VAL A 44 7.97 18.35 13.03
C VAL A 44 7.82 19.56 12.11
N ARG A 45 7.09 19.39 11.02
CA ARG A 45 6.74 20.48 10.12
C ARG A 45 5.24 20.78 10.18
N SER A 46 4.92 22.04 10.37
CA SER A 46 3.54 22.54 10.39
C SER A 46 2.96 22.54 8.97
N GLN A 47 1.76 22.00 8.80
CA GLN A 47 1.05 22.04 7.51
C GLN A 47 0.44 23.43 7.22
N GLU A 48 0.24 24.26 8.24
CA GLU A 48 -0.37 25.60 8.12
C GLU A 48 0.60 26.61 7.46
N ASP A 49 1.87 26.60 7.87
CA ASP A 49 2.85 27.61 7.45
C ASP A 49 4.16 27.03 6.91
N GLY A 50 4.32 25.71 6.91
CA GLY A 50 5.51 25.01 6.43
C GLY A 50 6.74 25.14 7.33
N LYS A 51 6.63 25.78 8.50
CA LYS A 51 7.75 25.96 9.42
C LYS A 51 8.08 24.67 10.17
N GLU A 52 9.36 24.50 10.48
CA GLU A 52 9.82 23.42 11.34
C GLU A 52 9.83 23.86 12.80
N TRP A 53 9.32 22.98 13.66
CA TRP A 53 9.18 23.18 15.08
C TRP A 53 9.84 22.03 15.83
N LYS A 54 10.46 22.34 16.97
CA LYS A 54 10.93 21.33 17.91
C LYS A 54 10.00 21.35 19.12
N LEU A 55 9.13 20.35 19.22
CA LEU A 55 8.06 20.29 20.21
C LEU A 55 8.32 19.19 21.23
N GLU A 56 7.78 19.35 22.42
CA GLU A 56 7.72 18.29 23.42
C GLU A 56 6.86 17.13 22.90
N SER A 57 7.34 15.89 23.05
CA SER A 57 6.76 14.72 22.38
C SER A 57 5.56 14.08 23.09
N GLU A 58 5.39 14.31 24.40
CA GLU A 58 4.39 13.58 25.21
C GLU A 58 2.95 13.76 24.72
N LEU A 59 2.60 14.97 24.25
CA LEU A 59 1.28 15.30 23.71
C LEU A 59 1.21 15.14 22.18
N LEU A 60 2.22 14.54 21.56
CA LEU A 60 2.24 14.24 20.13
C LEU A 60 2.10 12.74 19.92
N LYS A 61 1.00 12.34 19.27
CA LYS A 61 0.69 10.92 19.04
C LYS A 61 0.84 10.57 17.55
N PRO A 62 1.54 9.48 17.18
CA PRO A 62 1.59 9.05 15.79
C PRO A 62 0.19 8.77 15.23
N LEU A 63 -0.08 9.29 14.04
CA LEU A 63 -1.42 9.34 13.47
C LEU A 63 -1.46 8.85 12.01
N LEU A 64 -2.34 7.88 11.77
CA LEU A 64 -2.65 7.33 10.46
C LEU A 64 -3.77 8.11 9.74
N LYS A 65 -3.61 8.28 8.43
CA LYS A 65 -4.65 8.64 7.47
C LYS A 65 -5.05 7.41 6.65
N GLY A 66 -6.16 7.51 5.91
CA GLY A 66 -6.69 6.38 5.13
C GLY A 66 -5.71 5.79 4.11
N GLN A 67 -4.83 6.61 3.54
CA GLN A 67 -3.80 6.19 2.59
C GLN A 67 -2.61 5.45 3.24
N ASP A 68 -2.54 5.45 4.57
CA ASP A 68 -1.44 4.82 5.32
C ASP A 68 -1.82 3.39 5.76
N VAL A 69 -3.00 2.91 5.37
CA VAL A 69 -3.56 1.61 5.80
C VAL A 69 -3.84 0.74 4.58
N HIS A 70 -3.10 -0.36 4.46
CA HIS A 70 -3.24 -1.36 3.40
C HIS A 70 -3.27 -2.77 4.00
N ARG A 71 -3.81 -3.73 3.24
CA ARG A 71 -3.94 -5.15 3.63
C ARG A 71 -2.61 -5.70 4.15
N TYR A 72 -2.56 -6.15 5.41
CA TYR A 72 -1.38 -6.70 6.11
C TYR A 72 -0.09 -5.85 6.14
N ASP A 73 -0.09 -4.68 5.50
CA ASP A 73 1.08 -3.82 5.42
C ASP A 73 1.46 -3.28 6.82
N PRO A 74 2.76 -3.11 7.09
CA PRO A 74 3.20 -2.40 8.28
C PRO A 74 2.69 -0.96 8.27
N LEU A 75 2.28 -0.48 9.45
CA LEU A 75 1.79 0.88 9.63
C LEU A 75 2.98 1.83 9.84
N ASP A 76 3.10 2.84 8.97
CA ASP A 76 4.11 3.91 9.10
C ASP A 76 3.44 5.28 9.10
N PRO A 77 3.11 5.83 10.29
CA PRO A 77 2.44 7.11 10.41
C PRO A 77 3.37 8.25 10.00
N LYS A 78 2.98 8.96 8.93
CA LYS A 78 3.69 10.14 8.41
C LYS A 78 3.41 11.42 9.21
N TYR A 79 2.43 11.39 10.10
CA TYR A 79 1.97 12.55 10.86
C TYR A 79 1.98 12.25 12.36
N LEU A 80 2.23 13.30 13.14
CA LEU A 80 1.91 13.34 14.56
C LEU A 80 0.69 14.22 14.77
N VAL A 81 -0.23 13.83 15.65
CA VAL A 81 -1.35 14.65 16.07
C VAL A 81 -1.06 15.31 17.41
N ILE A 82 -1.36 16.61 17.53
CA ILE A 82 -1.42 17.28 18.82
C ILE A 82 -2.63 16.74 19.58
N PHE A 83 -2.36 16.01 20.65
CA PHE A 83 -3.33 15.38 21.52
C PHE A 83 -3.28 16.07 22.90
N PRO A 84 -4.09 17.13 23.12
CA PRO A 84 -4.00 17.97 24.33
C PRO A 84 -4.69 17.31 25.54
N TYR A 85 -4.54 16.00 25.67
CA TYR A 85 -5.13 15.20 26.73
C TYR A 85 -4.10 14.22 27.27
N ARG A 86 -4.16 13.93 28.57
CA ARG A 86 -3.44 12.82 29.19
C ARG A 86 -4.40 11.69 29.49
N LEU A 87 -3.98 10.46 29.23
CA LEU A 87 -4.76 9.28 29.58
C LEU A 87 -4.40 8.83 30.99
N HIS A 88 -5.42 8.54 31.79
CA HIS A 88 -5.30 8.06 33.16
C HIS A 88 -6.17 6.82 33.35
N GLU A 89 -5.59 5.78 33.96
CA GLU A 89 -6.32 4.59 34.38
C GLU A 89 -7.00 4.84 35.74
N ASP A 90 -8.30 4.55 35.82
CA ASP A 90 -9.12 4.57 37.03
C ASP A 90 -9.81 3.20 37.17
N GLY A 91 -9.07 2.22 37.69
CA GLY A 91 -9.52 0.83 37.73
C GLY A 91 -9.48 0.20 36.34
N ASP A 92 -10.61 -0.32 35.87
CA ASP A 92 -10.76 -0.91 34.53
C ASP A 92 -11.17 0.14 33.47
N GLU A 93 -11.30 1.42 33.83
CA GLU A 93 -11.65 2.51 32.90
C GLU A 93 -10.45 3.41 32.60
N VAL A 94 -10.23 3.72 31.32
CA VAL A 94 -9.29 4.77 30.89
C VAL A 94 -10.06 6.08 30.69
N ARG A 95 -9.52 7.20 31.19
CA ARG A 95 -10.09 8.54 31.00
C ARG A 95 -9.09 9.49 30.39
N ALA A 96 -9.58 10.35 29.49
CA ALA A 96 -8.81 11.45 28.93
C ALA A 96 -9.05 12.73 29.75
N GLU A 97 -7.99 13.24 30.37
CA GLU A 97 -7.99 14.51 31.10
C GLU A 97 -7.36 15.61 30.23
N PHE A 98 -8.06 16.72 30.08
CA PHE A 98 -7.58 17.86 29.29
C PHE A 98 -6.39 18.54 29.97
N VAL A 99 -5.34 18.83 29.21
CA VAL A 99 -4.17 19.56 29.71
C VAL A 99 -4.51 21.05 29.73
N GLU A 100 -4.73 21.59 30.92
CA GLU A 100 -5.07 23.00 31.14
C GLU A 100 -3.93 23.95 30.76
N GLU A 101 -4.26 25.21 30.48
CA GLU A 101 -3.33 26.17 29.88
C GLU A 101 -2.11 26.44 30.77
N GLU A 102 -2.29 26.49 32.10
CA GLU A 102 -1.19 26.64 33.05
C GLU A 102 -0.21 25.45 32.98
N GLN A 103 -0.73 24.22 32.83
CA GLN A 103 0.12 23.04 32.68
C GLN A 103 0.81 23.04 31.32
N LEU A 104 0.09 23.41 30.27
CA LEU A 104 0.64 23.53 28.92
C LEU A 104 1.81 24.52 28.87
N GLN A 105 1.65 25.70 29.46
CA GLN A 105 2.69 26.74 29.55
C GLN A 105 3.93 26.27 30.34
N ASN A 106 3.74 25.54 31.43
CA ASN A 106 4.82 25.18 32.34
C ASN A 106 5.56 23.90 31.93
N SER A 107 4.86 22.92 31.35
CA SER A 107 5.40 21.60 31.00
C SER A 107 5.71 21.44 29.52
N TYR A 108 5.04 22.19 28.65
CA TYR A 108 5.19 22.09 27.19
C TYR A 108 5.36 23.46 26.54
N PRO A 109 6.38 24.25 26.94
CA PRO A 109 6.54 25.63 26.50
C PRO A 109 6.64 25.79 24.98
N ASN A 110 7.27 24.86 24.25
CA ASN A 110 7.39 24.97 22.79
C ASN A 110 6.07 24.66 22.09
N LEU A 111 5.34 23.64 22.55
CA LEU A 111 3.99 23.36 22.05
C LEU A 111 3.02 24.51 22.37
N TYR A 112 3.14 25.12 23.55
CA TYR A 112 2.37 26.30 23.91
C TYR A 112 2.65 27.48 22.99
N GLU A 113 3.94 27.76 22.69
CA GLU A 113 4.35 28.79 21.74
C GLU A 113 3.76 28.53 20.35
N TYR A 114 3.87 27.29 19.84
CA TYR A 114 3.28 26.88 18.57
C TYR A 114 1.76 27.15 18.52
N LEU A 115 1.01 26.66 19.51
CA LEU A 115 -0.44 26.83 19.55
C LEU A 115 -0.81 28.31 19.63
N THR A 116 -0.07 29.10 20.42
CA THR A 116 -0.30 30.55 20.57
C THR A 116 -0.08 31.30 19.26
N GLU A 117 0.94 30.93 18.48
CA GLU A 117 1.18 31.51 17.15
C GLU A 117 0.00 31.28 16.19
N HIS A 118 -0.74 30.18 16.39
CA HIS A 118 -1.92 29.82 15.59
C HIS A 118 -3.26 30.09 16.30
N GLU A 119 -3.28 30.81 17.42
CA GLU A 119 -4.46 30.99 18.28
C GLU A 119 -5.67 31.57 17.53
N GLU A 120 -5.45 32.59 16.69
CA GLU A 120 -6.53 33.22 15.91
C GLU A 120 -7.25 32.20 15.03
N ALA A 121 -6.49 31.35 14.33
CA ALA A 121 -7.03 30.30 13.47
C ALA A 121 -7.73 29.21 14.29
N ILE A 122 -7.15 28.81 15.43
CA ILE A 122 -7.70 27.78 16.31
C ILE A 122 -9.04 28.25 16.92
N ARG A 123 -9.14 29.50 17.40
CA ARG A 123 -10.38 30.08 17.94
C ARG A 123 -11.46 30.23 16.87
N ALA A 124 -11.08 30.52 15.63
CA ALA A 124 -12.00 30.66 14.51
C ALA A 124 -12.63 29.33 14.05
N ARG A 125 -12.09 28.17 14.48
CA ARG A 125 -12.63 26.84 14.12
C ARG A 125 -14.12 26.73 14.42
N GLU A 126 -14.82 26.00 13.55
CA GLU A 126 -16.27 25.74 13.67
C GLU A 126 -17.12 27.01 13.77
N SER A 127 -16.74 28.07 13.04
CA SER A 127 -17.40 29.38 13.07
C SER A 127 -17.31 30.06 14.46
N GLY A 128 -16.15 29.97 15.11
CA GLY A 128 -15.88 30.66 16.38
C GLY A 128 -16.32 29.89 17.64
N LYS A 129 -16.73 28.62 17.54
CA LYS A 129 -17.11 27.82 18.72
C LYS A 129 -15.96 27.62 19.70
N MET A 130 -14.73 27.76 19.22
CA MET A 130 -13.51 27.57 19.99
C MET A 130 -13.02 28.86 20.67
N ASP A 131 -13.73 29.98 20.50
CA ASP A 131 -13.40 31.23 21.21
C ASP A 131 -13.88 31.17 22.68
N ARG A 132 -13.16 30.37 23.48
CA ARG A 132 -13.42 30.12 24.91
C ARG A 132 -12.13 29.80 25.66
N GLU A 133 -12.23 29.56 26.97
CA GLU A 133 -11.15 28.93 27.74
C GLU A 133 -10.91 27.50 27.22
N GLY A 134 -9.65 27.06 27.17
CA GLY A 134 -9.27 25.79 26.55
C GLY A 134 -9.46 25.77 25.02
N TRP A 135 -9.26 26.90 24.35
CA TRP A 135 -9.48 27.11 22.90
C TRP A 135 -8.74 26.10 22.00
N TYR A 136 -7.68 25.45 22.50
CA TYR A 136 -6.92 24.42 21.80
C TYR A 136 -7.43 22.99 22.04
N ASP A 137 -8.53 22.78 22.77
CA ASP A 137 -9.15 21.46 22.88
C ASP A 137 -9.76 21.00 21.53
N TYR A 138 -10.22 19.74 21.48
CA TYR A 138 -10.99 19.25 20.35
C TYR A 138 -12.43 19.71 20.45
N VAL A 139 -13.01 20.12 19.33
CA VAL A 139 -14.42 20.55 19.25
C VAL A 139 -15.35 19.44 19.75
N TYR A 140 -15.04 18.18 19.40
CA TYR A 140 -15.79 17.00 19.81
C TYR A 140 -14.82 15.90 20.27
N PRO A 141 -14.43 15.89 21.56
CA PRO A 141 -13.48 14.91 22.10
C PRO A 141 -14.16 13.53 22.21
N LYS A 142 -14.13 12.75 21.12
CA LYS A 142 -14.68 11.40 21.05
C LYS A 142 -13.58 10.38 20.83
N ASN A 143 -13.78 9.18 21.38
CA ASN A 143 -12.92 8.02 21.22
C ASN A 143 -11.45 8.24 21.67
N LEU A 144 -11.20 9.22 22.54
CA LEU A 144 -9.84 9.60 22.95
C LEU A 144 -9.06 8.45 23.63
N THR A 145 -9.79 7.49 24.20
CA THR A 145 -9.27 6.39 25.03
C THR A 145 -9.15 5.08 24.26
N GLU A 146 -9.52 5.05 22.97
CA GLU A 146 -9.69 3.80 22.24
C GLU A 146 -8.39 3.31 21.59
N PHE A 147 -7.35 4.14 21.52
CA PHE A 147 -6.22 3.90 20.62
C PHE A 147 -5.08 3.08 21.22
N GLU A 148 -4.69 3.29 22.48
CA GLU A 148 -3.46 2.76 23.11
C GLU A 148 -3.55 1.26 23.48
N GLU A 149 -4.17 0.47 22.61
CA GLU A 149 -4.32 -0.98 22.68
C GLU A 149 -4.20 -1.59 21.28
N GLU A 150 -3.88 -2.89 21.23
CA GLU A 150 -3.82 -3.64 19.97
C GLU A 150 -5.20 -3.68 19.30
N LYS A 151 -5.24 -3.55 17.98
CA LYS A 151 -6.49 -3.48 17.21
C LYS A 151 -6.26 -3.79 15.74
N ILE A 152 -7.34 -4.05 15.01
CA ILE A 152 -7.32 -4.04 13.55
C ILE A 152 -7.70 -2.64 13.06
N VAL A 153 -7.07 -2.18 11.98
CA VAL A 153 -7.43 -0.91 11.33
C VAL A 153 -7.78 -1.10 9.85
N THR A 154 -8.72 -0.29 9.34
CA THR A 154 -9.15 -0.28 7.94
C THR A 154 -9.51 1.13 7.47
N PRO A 155 -9.25 1.52 6.21
CA PRO A 155 -9.74 2.77 5.67
C PRO A 155 -11.27 2.74 5.45
N GLU A 156 -11.92 3.91 5.53
CA GLU A 156 -13.37 4.06 5.25
C GLU A 156 -13.69 3.84 3.76
N ILE A 157 -12.75 4.16 2.87
CA ILE A 157 -12.92 4.01 1.42
C ILE A 157 -11.80 3.10 0.96
N SER A 158 -12.18 1.94 0.42
CA SER A 158 -11.24 0.87 0.09
C SER A 158 -11.58 0.25 -1.27
N TYR A 159 -10.55 -0.13 -2.02
CA TYR A 159 -10.66 -1.08 -3.12
C TYR A 159 -10.10 -2.41 -2.62
N GLY A 160 -10.91 -3.47 -2.66
CA GLY A 160 -10.60 -4.71 -1.96
C GLY A 160 -10.67 -4.57 -0.43
N THR A 161 -10.29 -5.64 0.26
CA THR A 161 -10.19 -5.74 1.71
C THR A 161 -8.82 -5.22 2.18
N ASN A 162 -8.79 -4.07 2.86
CA ASN A 162 -7.56 -3.45 3.36
C ASN A 162 -7.56 -3.37 4.89
N PHE A 163 -7.48 -4.52 5.55
CA PHE A 163 -7.35 -4.60 7.00
C PHE A 163 -5.89 -4.94 7.37
N THR A 164 -5.37 -4.30 8.41
CA THR A 164 -4.06 -4.63 8.98
C THR A 164 -4.09 -4.57 10.50
N TYR A 165 -3.11 -5.21 11.12
CA TYR A 165 -2.96 -5.27 12.56
C TYR A 165 -2.13 -4.10 13.07
N ASP A 166 -2.66 -3.39 14.05
CA ASP A 166 -1.98 -2.36 14.81
C ASP A 166 -1.60 -2.92 16.18
N SER A 167 -0.32 -3.30 16.32
CA SER A 167 0.26 -3.77 17.58
C SER A 167 0.78 -2.64 18.48
N GLU A 168 0.80 -1.39 17.99
CA GLU A 168 1.41 -0.25 18.70
C GLU A 168 0.37 0.70 19.30
N GLY A 169 -0.92 0.50 19.00
CA GLY A 169 -1.97 1.38 19.49
C GLY A 169 -1.96 2.76 18.85
N LEU A 170 -1.65 2.82 17.54
CA LEU A 170 -1.56 4.06 16.77
C LEU A 170 -2.89 4.82 16.73
N TYR A 171 -2.79 6.15 16.69
CA TYR A 171 -3.96 7.01 16.52
C TYR A 171 -4.32 7.09 15.04
N HIS A 172 -5.57 7.41 14.73
CA HIS A 172 -6.00 7.55 13.34
C HIS A 172 -7.10 8.60 13.17
N LYS A 173 -7.27 9.07 11.93
CA LYS A 173 -8.35 10.01 11.54
C LYS A 173 -9.68 9.30 11.32
N THR A 174 -10.74 10.09 11.14
CA THR A 174 -12.10 9.62 10.84
C THR A 174 -12.24 8.77 9.59
N LYS A 175 -11.29 8.85 8.64
CA LYS A 175 -11.25 8.01 7.43
C LYS A 175 -10.57 6.67 7.64
N VAL A 176 -10.30 6.31 8.89
CA VAL A 176 -9.82 5.01 9.34
C VAL A 176 -10.69 4.58 10.52
N TYR A 177 -11.01 3.30 10.58
CA TYR A 177 -11.75 2.67 11.65
C TYR A 177 -10.83 1.72 12.42
N GLY A 178 -10.94 1.73 13.75
CA GLY A 178 -10.38 0.71 14.61
C GLY A 178 -11.43 -0.36 14.92
N VAL A 179 -11.02 -1.61 14.94
CA VAL A 179 -11.83 -2.80 15.22
C VAL A 179 -11.15 -3.60 16.32
N LYS A 180 -11.83 -3.73 17.46
CA LYS A 180 -11.41 -4.54 18.61
C LYS A 180 -12.34 -5.73 18.77
N THR A 181 -11.76 -6.91 18.96
CA THR A 181 -12.54 -8.13 19.07
C THR A 181 -13.00 -8.39 20.50
N ASP A 182 -14.08 -9.15 20.66
CA ASP A 182 -14.35 -9.83 21.93
C ASP A 182 -13.47 -11.08 21.96
N GLU A 183 -12.32 -10.99 22.64
CA GLU A 183 -11.33 -12.07 22.74
C GLU A 183 -11.91 -13.39 23.29
N THR A 184 -13.05 -13.33 23.98
CA THR A 184 -13.74 -14.54 24.46
C THR A 184 -14.42 -15.34 23.34
N GLN A 185 -14.64 -14.72 22.19
CA GLN A 185 -15.25 -15.33 21.01
C GLN A 185 -14.23 -15.53 19.89
N VAL A 186 -13.48 -14.48 19.54
CA VAL A 186 -12.56 -14.45 18.40
C VAL A 186 -11.39 -13.54 18.74
N GLY A 187 -10.15 -13.96 18.49
CA GLY A 187 -8.98 -13.08 18.58
C GLY A 187 -8.76 -12.25 17.31
N GLU A 188 -8.11 -11.09 17.43
CA GLU A 188 -7.93 -10.12 16.33
C GLU A 188 -7.30 -10.76 15.09
N LYS A 189 -6.23 -11.55 15.25
CA LYS A 189 -5.53 -12.13 14.09
C LYS A 189 -6.34 -13.22 13.38
N TYR A 190 -7.18 -13.95 14.11
CA TYR A 190 -8.13 -14.89 13.48
C TYR A 190 -9.16 -14.12 12.66
N LEU A 191 -9.73 -13.05 13.24
CA LEU A 191 -10.67 -12.19 12.53
C LEU A 191 -10.01 -11.56 11.31
N LEU A 192 -8.78 -11.04 11.45
CA LEU A 192 -8.00 -10.41 10.40
C LEU A 192 -7.85 -11.33 9.18
N SER A 193 -7.55 -12.62 9.39
CA SER A 193 -7.48 -13.60 8.31
C SER A 193 -8.79 -13.71 7.54
N ILE A 194 -9.92 -13.79 8.23
CA ILE A 194 -11.24 -13.94 7.61
C ILE A 194 -11.64 -12.67 6.85
N ILE A 195 -11.51 -11.50 7.46
CA ILE A 195 -11.97 -10.24 6.86
C ILE A 195 -11.04 -9.72 5.76
N ASN A 196 -9.87 -10.33 5.58
CA ASN A 196 -9.03 -10.04 4.43
C ASN A 196 -9.30 -10.98 3.23
N THR A 197 -10.16 -11.99 3.33
CA THR A 197 -10.44 -12.94 2.23
C THR A 197 -11.35 -12.40 1.13
N GLU A 198 -11.36 -13.11 0.00
CA GLU A 198 -12.29 -12.87 -1.10
C GLU A 198 -13.76 -12.99 -0.68
N VAL A 199 -14.07 -13.78 0.35
CA VAL A 199 -15.44 -13.95 0.86
C VAL A 199 -16.02 -12.63 1.36
N LEU A 200 -15.25 -11.83 2.11
CA LEU A 200 -15.72 -10.52 2.55
C LEU A 200 -15.87 -9.58 1.34
N TRP A 201 -14.94 -9.61 0.41
CA TRP A 201 -15.00 -8.73 -0.75
C TRP A 201 -16.23 -9.03 -1.63
N TYR A 202 -16.50 -10.32 -1.87
CA TYR A 202 -17.73 -10.78 -2.51
C TYR A 202 -18.98 -10.29 -1.76
N PHE A 203 -19.01 -10.44 -0.44
CA PHE A 203 -20.14 -9.96 0.38
C PHE A 203 -20.35 -8.45 0.21
N LEU A 204 -19.27 -7.65 0.23
CA LEU A 204 -19.34 -6.19 0.08
C LEU A 204 -19.73 -5.76 -1.33
N LYS A 205 -19.26 -6.45 -2.38
CA LYS A 205 -19.70 -6.21 -3.76
C LYS A 205 -21.22 -6.39 -3.92
N ASN A 206 -21.81 -7.32 -3.18
CA ASN A 206 -23.24 -7.65 -3.26
C ASN A 206 -24.13 -6.81 -2.33
N THR A 207 -23.61 -6.28 -1.22
CA THR A 207 -24.41 -5.63 -0.16
C THR A 207 -24.03 -4.18 0.10
N GLY A 208 -22.81 -3.79 -0.25
CA GLY A 208 -22.20 -2.50 0.06
C GLY A 208 -22.57 -1.38 -0.92
N TYR A 209 -22.11 -0.18 -0.59
CA TYR A 209 -22.27 1.00 -1.43
C TYR A 209 -21.02 1.24 -2.29
N ALA A 210 -21.16 0.99 -3.60
CA ALA A 210 -20.11 1.22 -4.58
C ALA A 210 -19.94 2.73 -4.88
N LEU A 211 -18.69 3.13 -5.00
CA LEU A 211 -18.23 4.45 -5.44
C LEU A 211 -17.64 4.33 -6.85
N ARG A 212 -17.32 5.47 -7.47
CA ARG A 212 -16.68 5.51 -8.79
C ARG A 212 -15.33 4.78 -8.74
N GLY A 213 -15.03 3.99 -9.78
CA GLY A 213 -13.74 3.30 -9.93
C GLY A 213 -13.61 2.00 -9.12
N GLY A 214 -14.73 1.37 -8.73
CA GLY A 214 -14.72 0.07 -8.04
C GLY A 214 -14.45 0.15 -6.52
N TYR A 215 -14.32 1.35 -5.96
CA TYR A 215 -14.14 1.54 -4.52
C TYR A 215 -15.45 1.32 -3.74
N PHE A 216 -15.35 0.86 -2.50
CA PHE A 216 -16.48 0.65 -1.60
C PHE A 216 -16.31 1.45 -0.30
N THR A 217 -17.44 1.80 0.31
CA THR A 217 -17.46 2.46 1.62
C THR A 217 -17.55 1.43 2.74
N PHE A 218 -16.50 1.34 3.56
CA PHE A 218 -16.39 0.48 4.74
C PHE A 218 -16.89 1.24 5.97
N LYS A 219 -18.20 1.46 6.03
CA LYS A 219 -18.87 1.96 7.25
C LYS A 219 -19.35 0.78 8.08
N THR A 220 -19.47 1.00 9.39
CA THR A 220 -20.00 0.02 10.35
C THR A 220 -21.28 -0.64 9.85
N ASP A 221 -22.22 0.12 9.27
CA ASP A 221 -23.48 -0.44 8.79
C ASP A 221 -23.33 -1.48 7.67
N TYR A 222 -22.26 -1.42 6.88
CA TYR A 222 -21.98 -2.37 5.80
C TYR A 222 -21.12 -3.57 6.25
N LEU A 223 -20.22 -3.36 7.22
CA LEU A 223 -19.38 -4.43 7.75
C LEU A 223 -20.10 -5.26 8.81
N ASN A 224 -20.90 -4.62 9.68
CA ASN A 224 -21.58 -5.25 10.80
C ASN A 224 -22.39 -6.50 10.46
N PRO A 225 -23.11 -6.59 9.32
CA PRO A 225 -23.92 -7.76 9.01
C PRO A 225 -23.12 -8.97 8.49
N PHE A 226 -21.85 -8.79 8.13
CA PHE A 226 -21.01 -9.89 7.67
C PHE A 226 -20.86 -10.93 8.78
N SER A 227 -21.11 -12.21 8.49
CA SER A 227 -21.04 -13.27 9.50
C SER A 227 -19.63 -13.83 9.58
N ILE A 228 -19.17 -14.14 10.79
CA ILE A 228 -17.82 -14.63 11.06
C ILE A 228 -17.93 -16.08 11.54
N PRO A 229 -17.38 -17.07 10.82
CA PRO A 229 -17.27 -18.42 11.36
C PRO A 229 -16.39 -18.38 12.61
N LEU A 230 -16.87 -18.96 13.71
CA LEU A 230 -16.10 -19.04 14.94
C LEU A 230 -14.98 -20.09 14.79
N PRO A 231 -13.86 -19.93 15.52
CA PRO A 231 -12.85 -20.97 15.61
C PRO A 231 -13.52 -22.31 15.98
N PRO A 232 -13.23 -23.41 15.24
CA PRO A 232 -13.76 -24.72 15.58
C PRO A 232 -13.40 -25.10 17.02
N GLU A 233 -14.28 -25.87 17.68
CA GLU A 233 -13.96 -26.42 19.00
C GLU A 233 -12.67 -27.25 18.92
N ALA A 234 -11.86 -27.18 19.97
CA ALA A 234 -10.57 -27.87 20.03
C ALA A 234 -10.71 -29.34 19.64
N SER A 235 -10.00 -29.73 18.58
CA SER A 235 -9.94 -31.10 18.08
C SER A 235 -9.44 -32.07 19.16
N GLU A 236 -9.92 -33.33 19.14
CA GLU A 236 -9.37 -34.39 19.98
C GLU A 236 -7.89 -34.68 19.67
N GLN A 237 -7.44 -34.31 18.46
CA GLN A 237 -6.04 -34.37 18.06
C GLN A 237 -5.36 -33.06 18.41
N GLU A 238 -4.22 -33.13 19.08
CA GLU A 238 -3.42 -31.95 19.40
C GLU A 238 -2.83 -31.33 18.12
N PHE A 239 -2.88 -30.01 17.99
CA PHE A 239 -2.24 -29.29 16.89
C PHE A 239 -0.71 -29.34 17.04
N ASP A 240 -0.02 -30.01 16.12
CA ASP A 240 1.45 -30.02 16.06
C ASP A 240 1.94 -28.87 15.16
N GLN A 241 2.22 -27.73 15.80
CA GLN A 241 2.73 -26.54 15.10
C GLN A 241 4.04 -26.82 14.34
N SER A 242 4.96 -27.62 14.89
CA SER A 242 6.24 -27.92 14.22
C SER A 242 6.04 -28.74 12.96
N GLN A 243 5.08 -29.68 12.97
CA GLN A 243 4.70 -30.43 11.77
C GLN A 243 4.02 -29.52 10.73
N PHE A 244 3.15 -28.62 11.17
CA PHE A 244 2.49 -27.67 10.29
C PHE A 244 3.50 -26.76 9.58
N GLU A 245 4.44 -26.16 10.33
CA GLU A 245 5.48 -25.27 9.77
C GLU A 245 6.37 -25.95 8.73
N GLN A 246 6.69 -27.24 8.91
CA GLN A 246 7.44 -28.03 7.93
C GLN A 246 6.65 -28.22 6.63
N LYS A 247 5.36 -28.56 6.74
CA LYS A 247 4.46 -28.71 5.58
C LYS A 247 4.23 -27.39 4.89
N TYR A 248 4.04 -26.31 5.65
CA TYR A 248 3.88 -24.96 5.11
C TYR A 248 5.14 -24.52 4.34
N SER A 249 6.34 -24.80 4.86
CA SER A 249 7.58 -24.53 4.14
C SER A 249 7.70 -25.31 2.81
N ALA A 250 7.23 -26.56 2.79
CA ALA A 250 7.16 -27.37 1.58
C ALA A 250 6.11 -26.81 0.59
N TYR A 251 4.95 -26.40 1.11
CA TYR A 251 3.89 -25.75 0.35
C TYR A 251 4.36 -24.45 -0.32
N LEU A 252 5.10 -23.59 0.40
CA LEU A 252 5.65 -22.36 -0.19
C LEU A 252 6.60 -22.64 -1.37
N SER A 253 7.20 -23.83 -1.42
CA SER A 253 8.08 -24.22 -2.52
C SER A 253 7.32 -24.90 -3.68
N SER A 254 6.21 -25.59 -3.39
CA SER A 254 5.49 -26.41 -4.36
C SER A 254 4.24 -25.75 -4.94
N GLY A 255 3.65 -24.80 -4.23
CA GLY A 255 2.35 -24.18 -4.52
C GLY A 255 1.16 -25.14 -4.44
N SER A 256 1.34 -26.38 -3.96
CA SER A 256 0.30 -27.42 -3.99
C SER A 256 -0.28 -27.71 -2.61
N ILE A 257 -1.49 -27.22 -2.35
CA ILE A 257 -2.21 -27.46 -1.09
C ILE A 257 -2.56 -28.94 -0.95
N ALA A 258 -3.19 -29.53 -1.97
CA ALA A 258 -3.62 -30.93 -1.97
C ALA A 258 -2.44 -31.93 -1.84
N GLY A 259 -1.22 -31.51 -2.15
CA GLY A 259 -0.01 -32.31 -1.96
C GLY A 259 0.46 -32.36 -0.51
N GLU A 260 0.29 -31.28 0.25
CA GLU A 260 0.90 -31.09 1.57
C GLU A 260 -0.11 -31.16 2.73
N PHE A 261 -1.36 -30.77 2.48
CA PHE A 261 -2.39 -30.59 3.50
C PHE A 261 -3.65 -31.42 3.27
N ASP A 262 -4.37 -31.65 4.36
CA ASP A 262 -5.71 -32.24 4.39
C ASP A 262 -6.66 -31.12 4.85
N LEU A 263 -7.58 -30.72 3.97
CA LEU A 263 -8.47 -29.57 4.20
C LEU A 263 -9.31 -29.75 5.48
N ALA A 264 -9.77 -30.96 5.78
CA ALA A 264 -10.54 -31.22 7.00
C ALA A 264 -9.70 -31.02 8.27
N LYS A 265 -8.39 -31.31 8.19
CA LYS A 265 -7.47 -31.04 9.30
C LYS A 265 -7.15 -29.56 9.44
N LEU A 266 -6.99 -28.85 8.32
CA LEU A 266 -6.79 -27.41 8.34
C LEU A 266 -8.00 -26.71 8.95
N GLN A 267 -9.21 -27.08 8.51
CA GLN A 267 -10.47 -26.58 9.05
C GLN A 267 -10.55 -26.84 10.56
N ALA A 268 -10.27 -28.07 11.02
CA ALA A 268 -10.35 -28.43 12.44
C ALA A 268 -9.36 -27.68 13.35
N HIS A 269 -8.28 -27.12 12.79
CA HIS A 269 -7.24 -26.37 13.49
C HIS A 269 -7.15 -24.92 13.02
N ALA A 270 -8.22 -24.39 12.41
CA ALA A 270 -8.21 -23.03 11.86
C ALA A 270 -8.01 -21.97 12.97
N GLY A 271 -8.43 -22.27 14.21
CA GLY A 271 -8.24 -21.39 15.36
C GLY A 271 -6.76 -21.13 15.68
N GLU A 272 -5.89 -22.11 15.48
CA GLU A 272 -4.45 -21.98 15.65
C GLU A 272 -3.73 -21.55 14.36
N ILE A 273 -4.20 -22.04 13.21
CA ILE A 273 -3.53 -21.84 11.92
C ILE A 273 -3.73 -20.42 11.38
N LEU A 274 -4.96 -19.89 11.38
CA LEU A 274 -5.24 -18.58 10.78
C LEU A 274 -4.47 -17.43 11.45
N PRO A 275 -4.44 -17.31 12.80
CA PRO A 275 -3.60 -16.30 13.46
C PRO A 275 -2.12 -16.40 13.10
N TRP A 276 -1.61 -17.64 13.00
CA TRP A 276 -0.22 -17.87 12.62
C TRP A 276 0.07 -17.46 11.17
N LEU A 277 -0.86 -17.72 10.24
CA LEU A 277 -0.76 -17.28 8.86
C LEU A 277 -0.87 -15.75 8.74
N ALA A 278 -1.73 -15.10 9.53
CA ALA A 278 -1.77 -13.63 9.62
C ALA A 278 -0.43 -13.06 10.07
N ASP A 279 0.23 -13.69 11.05
CA ASP A 279 1.58 -13.30 11.47
C ASP A 279 2.62 -13.47 10.35
N GLN A 280 2.54 -14.55 9.56
CA GLN A 280 3.40 -14.70 8.38
C GLN A 280 3.14 -13.61 7.33
N MET A 281 1.87 -13.29 7.06
CA MET A 281 1.51 -12.23 6.14
C MET A 281 2.09 -10.88 6.59
N ILE A 282 1.90 -10.50 7.85
CA ILE A 282 2.46 -9.25 8.41
C ILE A 282 4.00 -9.25 8.29
N GLU A 283 4.65 -10.37 8.60
CA GLU A 283 6.12 -10.50 8.48
C GLU A 283 6.62 -10.39 7.04
N PHE A 284 5.93 -11.00 6.07
CA PHE A 284 6.31 -10.92 4.66
C PHE A 284 6.12 -9.52 4.11
N HIS A 285 4.98 -8.87 4.39
CA HIS A 285 4.74 -7.49 3.99
C HIS A 285 5.77 -6.54 4.62
N ARG A 286 6.10 -6.74 5.92
CA ARG A 286 7.16 -5.95 6.58
C ARG A 286 8.51 -6.13 5.91
N LYS A 287 8.92 -7.37 5.62
CA LYS A 287 10.18 -7.66 4.92
C LYS A 287 10.17 -7.04 3.53
N HIS A 288 9.07 -7.16 2.79
CA HIS A 288 8.93 -6.64 1.44
C HIS A 288 9.06 -5.11 1.43
N LYS A 289 8.32 -4.40 2.30
CA LYS A 289 8.42 -2.93 2.45
C LYS A 289 9.79 -2.43 2.89
N SER A 290 10.57 -3.26 3.58
CA SER A 290 11.94 -2.89 3.99
C SER A 290 12.95 -2.93 2.83
N LEU A 291 12.61 -3.53 1.70
CA LEU A 291 13.48 -3.59 0.52
C LEU A 291 13.41 -2.27 -0.24
N ASN A 292 14.58 -1.73 -0.60
CA ASN A 292 14.64 -0.61 -1.53
C ASN A 292 14.59 -1.16 -2.97
N LEU A 293 13.52 -0.88 -3.71
CA LEU A 293 13.37 -1.31 -5.10
C LEU A 293 13.70 -0.19 -6.11
N SER A 294 14.22 0.94 -5.64
CA SER A 294 14.73 2.00 -6.50
C SER A 294 16.07 1.58 -7.10
N LEU A 295 16.08 1.33 -8.41
CA LEU A 295 17.32 1.15 -9.16
C LEU A 295 18.23 2.37 -9.00
N ARG A 296 17.67 3.59 -9.00
CA ARG A 296 18.44 4.83 -8.88
C ARG A 296 19.20 4.92 -7.56
N ASP A 297 18.56 4.47 -6.47
CA ASP A 297 19.18 4.50 -5.14
C ASP A 297 20.35 3.50 -5.05
N HIS A 298 20.25 2.38 -5.77
CA HIS A 298 21.32 1.38 -5.86
C HIS A 298 22.48 1.88 -6.70
N LEU A 299 22.22 2.39 -7.91
CA LEU A 299 23.28 2.85 -8.82
C LEU A 299 23.98 4.11 -8.34
N GLY A 300 23.33 4.91 -7.48
CA GLY A 300 23.91 6.13 -6.92
C GLY A 300 24.40 7.10 -8.00
N THR A 301 25.68 7.44 -7.96
CA THR A 301 26.34 8.27 -8.96
C THR A 301 27.19 7.40 -9.86
N TYR A 302 26.99 7.51 -11.18
CA TYR A 302 27.70 6.74 -12.18
C TYR A 302 28.22 7.62 -13.32
N ASP A 303 29.24 7.13 -14.01
CA ASP A 303 29.72 7.70 -15.26
C ASP A 303 28.82 7.29 -16.45
N SER A 304 28.64 8.19 -17.42
CA SER A 304 27.85 7.92 -18.62
C SER A 304 28.60 6.99 -19.57
N GLY A 305 27.97 5.86 -19.91
CA GLY A 305 28.40 4.89 -20.89
C GLY A 305 27.82 5.12 -22.29
N PRO A 306 27.75 4.08 -23.14
CA PRO A 306 27.25 4.19 -24.51
C PRO A 306 25.73 4.43 -24.55
N SER A 307 25.26 5.01 -25.66
CA SER A 307 23.83 5.07 -25.93
C SER A 307 23.25 3.71 -26.36
N LEU A 308 21.93 3.55 -26.27
CA LEU A 308 21.24 2.38 -26.81
C LEU A 308 21.48 2.15 -28.32
N ALA A 309 21.83 3.21 -29.06
CA ALA A 309 22.19 3.11 -30.48
C ALA A 309 23.57 2.46 -30.70
N GLU A 310 24.46 2.58 -29.73
CA GLU A 310 25.89 2.24 -29.83
C GLU A 310 26.22 0.93 -29.13
N ILE A 311 25.38 0.49 -28.19
CA ILE A 311 25.54 -0.76 -27.46
C ILE A 311 24.99 -1.97 -28.25
N GLY A 312 25.77 -3.05 -28.28
CA GLY A 312 25.41 -4.28 -29.00
C GLY A 312 25.11 -4.05 -30.49
N PHE A 313 24.20 -4.86 -31.05
CA PHE A 313 23.75 -4.76 -32.43
C PHE A 313 22.24 -4.51 -32.51
N THR A 314 21.86 -3.30 -32.92
CA THR A 314 20.45 -2.86 -33.00
C THR A 314 19.77 -3.33 -34.30
N GLN A 315 18.58 -3.92 -34.18
CA GLN A 315 17.77 -4.40 -35.30
C GLN A 315 16.31 -3.96 -35.18
N PRO A 316 15.66 -3.55 -36.28
CA PRO A 316 14.23 -3.28 -36.27
C PRO A 316 13.43 -4.59 -36.08
N PRO A 317 12.32 -4.59 -35.34
CA PRO A 317 11.46 -5.77 -35.21
C PRO A 317 10.69 -6.03 -36.52
N GLU A 318 10.26 -7.27 -36.75
CA GLU A 318 9.51 -7.65 -37.96
C GLU A 318 8.20 -6.83 -38.08
N ASN A 319 7.87 -6.38 -39.30
CA ASN A 319 6.65 -5.63 -39.64
C ASN A 319 6.44 -4.27 -38.93
N THR A 320 7.48 -3.65 -38.37
CA THR A 320 7.39 -2.35 -37.66
C THR A 320 7.40 -1.10 -38.54
N ALA A 321 7.30 -1.24 -39.86
CA ALA A 321 7.38 -0.10 -40.77
C ALA A 321 6.22 0.90 -40.58
N GLU A 322 5.06 0.41 -40.11
CA GLU A 322 3.84 1.19 -39.89
C GLU A 322 3.61 1.53 -38.40
N SER A 323 4.61 1.32 -37.54
CA SER A 323 4.47 1.64 -36.10
C SER A 323 4.46 3.15 -35.87
N THR A 324 3.51 3.61 -35.05
CA THR A 324 3.42 5.00 -34.56
C THR A 324 4.71 5.46 -33.88
N LEU A 325 5.53 4.54 -33.35
CA LEU A 325 6.83 4.89 -32.77
C LEU A 325 7.84 5.45 -33.79
N ARG A 326 7.66 5.18 -35.09
CA ARG A 326 8.50 5.73 -36.17
C ARG A 326 8.04 7.08 -36.67
N GLU A 327 6.87 7.53 -36.25
CA GLU A 327 6.31 8.79 -36.69
C GLU A 327 6.95 9.96 -35.95
N THR A 328 6.82 11.14 -36.57
CA THR A 328 7.35 12.40 -36.08
C THR A 328 6.20 13.35 -35.79
N THR A 329 6.49 14.53 -35.25
CA THR A 329 5.45 15.55 -35.05
C THR A 329 4.91 16.16 -36.33
N GLU A 330 5.47 15.83 -37.51
CA GLU A 330 4.85 16.17 -38.80
C GLU A 330 3.65 15.29 -39.11
N GLN A 331 3.66 14.03 -38.66
CA GLN A 331 2.55 13.10 -38.82
C GLN A 331 1.59 13.18 -37.63
N HIS A 332 2.10 13.22 -36.40
CA HIS A 332 1.30 13.25 -35.18
C HIS A 332 1.76 14.37 -34.22
N PRO A 333 1.04 15.51 -34.18
CA PRO A 333 1.36 16.60 -33.26
C PRO A 333 1.35 16.15 -31.79
N ASN A 334 2.32 16.62 -31.01
CA ASN A 334 2.48 16.28 -29.59
C ASN A 334 2.73 14.79 -29.28
N LEU A 335 3.20 14.02 -30.27
CA LEU A 335 3.61 12.63 -30.10
C LEU A 335 4.79 12.50 -29.11
N ARG A 336 4.64 11.63 -28.12
CA ARG A 336 5.64 11.35 -27.09
C ARG A 336 5.63 9.87 -26.69
N VAL A 337 6.72 9.39 -26.11
CA VAL A 337 6.77 8.10 -25.42
C VAL A 337 5.91 8.20 -24.15
N GLY A 338 5.06 7.20 -23.91
CA GLY A 338 4.30 7.06 -22.66
C GLY A 338 5.12 6.34 -21.60
N THR A 339 5.25 5.02 -21.77
CA THR A 339 6.08 4.15 -20.94
C THR A 339 6.92 3.24 -21.83
N ALA A 340 7.98 2.67 -21.26
CA ALA A 340 8.78 1.65 -21.94
C ALA A 340 8.92 0.42 -21.06
N ARG A 341 9.04 -0.73 -21.72
CA ARG A 341 9.42 -2.00 -21.10
C ARG A 341 10.46 -2.70 -21.95
N VAL A 342 11.18 -3.62 -21.33
CA VAL A 342 12.21 -4.39 -22.01
C VAL A 342 11.94 -5.87 -21.78
N ASP A 343 11.73 -6.60 -22.87
CA ASP A 343 11.46 -8.03 -22.84
C ASP A 343 12.77 -8.79 -23.13
N ARG A 344 13.19 -9.69 -22.22
CA ARG A 344 14.35 -10.56 -22.44
C ARG A 344 14.02 -11.69 -23.43
N GLY A 345 14.65 -11.66 -24.60
CA GLY A 345 14.51 -12.72 -25.60
C GLY A 345 15.53 -13.85 -25.44
N SER A 346 16.69 -13.54 -24.87
CA SER A 346 17.74 -14.48 -24.45
C SER A 346 18.67 -13.77 -23.46
N PRO A 347 19.65 -14.47 -22.83
CA PRO A 347 20.63 -13.82 -21.95
C PRO A 347 21.42 -12.69 -22.61
N ASN A 348 21.50 -12.64 -23.95
CA ASN A 348 22.27 -11.65 -24.71
C ASN A 348 21.40 -10.86 -25.69
N THR A 349 20.07 -10.85 -25.50
CA THR A 349 19.13 -10.18 -26.41
C THR A 349 17.95 -9.59 -25.68
N VAL A 350 17.67 -8.33 -25.98
CA VAL A 350 16.54 -7.58 -25.41
C VAL A 350 15.67 -7.00 -26.53
N LEU A 351 14.36 -6.95 -26.31
CA LEU A 351 13.41 -6.22 -27.14
C LEU A 351 12.87 -5.04 -26.34
N ILE A 352 13.15 -3.83 -26.81
CA ILE A 352 12.58 -2.62 -26.23
C ILE A 352 11.22 -2.39 -26.87
N ALA A 353 10.19 -2.24 -26.05
CA ALA A 353 8.84 -1.87 -26.45
C ALA A 353 8.41 -0.59 -25.71
N ALA A 354 7.58 0.22 -26.35
CA ALA A 354 7.11 1.47 -25.76
C ALA A 354 5.68 1.79 -26.23
N THR A 355 4.96 2.54 -25.40
CA THR A 355 3.67 3.10 -25.78
C THR A 355 3.87 4.47 -26.43
N ALA A 356 3.01 4.81 -27.39
CA ALA A 356 2.96 6.13 -28.00
C ALA A 356 1.77 6.91 -27.43
N ARG A 357 2.04 8.09 -26.86
CA ARG A 357 1.01 9.03 -26.41
C ARG A 357 0.90 10.21 -27.36
N TYR A 358 -0.31 10.51 -27.80
CA TYR A 358 -0.58 11.61 -28.74
C TYR A 358 -2.00 12.14 -28.56
N LYS A 359 -2.27 13.33 -29.10
CA LYS A 359 -3.64 13.85 -29.16
C LYS A 359 -4.29 13.38 -30.46
N PRO A 360 -5.40 12.63 -30.41
CA PRO A 360 -6.08 12.18 -31.61
C PRO A 360 -6.72 13.38 -32.34
N ASP A 361 -6.83 13.31 -33.67
CA ASP A 361 -7.51 14.34 -34.48
C ASP A 361 -9.04 14.34 -34.25
N ASP A 362 -9.58 13.18 -33.85
CA ASP A 362 -10.97 12.98 -33.46
C ASP A 362 -11.03 12.42 -32.03
N GLU A 363 -11.28 13.31 -31.08
CA GLU A 363 -11.40 12.99 -29.65
C GLU A 363 -12.61 12.10 -29.36
N ASP A 364 -13.67 12.11 -30.19
CA ASP A 364 -14.85 11.27 -29.98
C ASP A 364 -14.61 9.81 -30.42
N ALA A 365 -13.54 9.55 -31.21
CA ALA A 365 -13.19 8.23 -31.71
C ALA A 365 -12.22 7.45 -30.79
N HIS A 366 -11.68 8.09 -29.74
CA HIS A 366 -10.66 7.51 -28.87
C HIS A 366 -10.98 7.78 -27.40
N GLU A 367 -10.61 6.85 -26.53
CA GLU A 367 -10.55 7.16 -25.11
C GLU A 367 -9.32 8.04 -24.86
N THR A 368 -9.57 9.22 -24.27
CA THR A 368 -8.53 10.18 -23.93
C THR A 368 -8.49 10.47 -22.44
N ASP A 369 -7.30 10.75 -21.92
CA ASP A 369 -7.11 11.22 -20.55
C ASP A 369 -7.68 12.63 -20.33
N GLN A 370 -7.59 13.12 -19.10
CA GLN A 370 -8.03 14.48 -18.73
C GLN A 370 -7.34 15.62 -19.51
N TRP A 371 -6.26 15.33 -20.22
CA TRP A 371 -5.47 16.27 -21.02
C TRP A 371 -5.68 16.09 -22.54
N GLY A 372 -6.56 15.16 -22.94
CA GLY A 372 -6.89 14.87 -24.34
C GLY A 372 -5.86 13.97 -25.04
N TYR A 373 -5.04 13.21 -24.31
CA TYR A 373 -4.12 12.24 -24.88
C TYR A 373 -4.73 10.85 -24.91
N THR A 374 -4.53 10.15 -26.02
CA THR A 374 -4.69 8.69 -26.09
C THR A 374 -3.32 8.02 -26.02
N GLU A 375 -3.30 6.73 -25.68
CA GLU A 375 -2.09 5.94 -25.51
C GLU A 375 -2.26 4.58 -26.21
N THR A 376 -1.25 4.19 -27.01
CA THR A 376 -1.27 2.86 -27.65
C THR A 376 -0.94 1.76 -26.65
N GLU A 377 -1.23 0.51 -27.02
CA GLU A 377 -0.56 -0.62 -26.37
C GLU A 377 0.97 -0.58 -26.62
N TYR A 378 1.70 -1.46 -25.94
CA TYR A 378 3.14 -1.60 -26.14
C TYR A 378 3.46 -1.99 -27.58
N LEU A 379 4.11 -1.08 -28.30
CA LEU A 379 4.60 -1.31 -29.65
C LEU A 379 6.09 -1.68 -29.60
N PRO A 380 6.53 -2.70 -30.35
CA PRO A 380 7.95 -3.05 -30.38
C PRO A 380 8.75 -1.95 -31.09
N ALA A 381 9.77 -1.42 -30.42
CA ALA A 381 10.61 -0.35 -30.93
C ALA A 381 11.81 -0.92 -31.71
N PHE A 382 12.71 -1.60 -31.01
CA PHE A 382 13.88 -2.26 -31.60
C PHE A 382 14.44 -3.34 -30.68
N ARG A 383 15.15 -4.27 -31.31
CA ARG A 383 15.87 -5.35 -30.63
C ARG A 383 17.35 -5.01 -30.57
N ILE A 384 18.02 -5.38 -29.48
CA ILE A 384 19.47 -5.31 -29.37
C ILE A 384 20.00 -6.72 -29.14
N THR A 385 20.93 -7.16 -29.97
CA THR A 385 21.61 -8.46 -29.89
C THR A 385 23.09 -8.28 -29.57
N ASP A 386 23.82 -9.38 -29.41
CA ASP A 386 25.27 -9.40 -29.15
C ASP A 386 25.68 -8.64 -27.86
N LEU A 387 24.78 -8.58 -26.88
CA LEU A 387 25.05 -8.03 -25.56
C LEU A 387 25.76 -9.06 -24.68
N THR A 388 26.53 -8.61 -23.71
CA THR A 388 26.82 -9.40 -22.51
C THR A 388 25.57 -9.53 -21.65
N GLU A 389 25.54 -10.53 -20.76
CA GLU A 389 24.40 -10.71 -19.84
C GLU A 389 24.17 -9.45 -18.98
N ARG A 390 25.26 -8.84 -18.49
CA ARG A 390 25.23 -7.63 -17.67
C ARG A 390 24.70 -6.41 -18.41
N GLU A 391 25.13 -6.18 -19.65
CA GLU A 391 24.59 -5.09 -20.46
C GLU A 391 23.09 -5.27 -20.70
N ALA A 392 22.66 -6.52 -20.91
CA ALA A 392 21.26 -6.81 -21.10
C ALA A 392 20.43 -6.64 -19.81
N ASP A 393 20.96 -7.04 -18.65
CA ASP A 393 20.33 -6.78 -17.34
C ASP A 393 20.23 -5.27 -17.04
N LEU A 394 21.29 -4.52 -17.36
CA LEU A 394 21.31 -3.07 -17.21
C LEU A 394 20.24 -2.43 -18.09
N ILE A 395 20.18 -2.80 -19.38
CA ILE A 395 19.17 -2.27 -20.30
C ILE A 395 17.76 -2.62 -19.82
N GLU A 396 17.54 -3.85 -19.37
CA GLU A 396 16.24 -4.34 -18.91
C GLU A 396 15.64 -3.49 -17.79
N HIS A 397 16.47 -3.10 -16.82
CA HIS A 397 16.01 -2.39 -15.64
C HIS A 397 16.17 -0.87 -15.74
N PHE A 398 17.17 -0.38 -16.47
CA PHE A 398 17.46 1.05 -16.56
C PHE A 398 16.58 1.78 -17.58
N VAL A 399 16.26 1.16 -18.72
CA VAL A 399 15.48 1.83 -19.77
C VAL A 399 14.08 2.24 -19.32
N PRO A 400 13.30 1.39 -18.63
CA PRO A 400 11.99 1.80 -18.09
C PRO A 400 12.14 3.00 -17.14
N VAL A 401 13.10 2.94 -16.21
CA VAL A 401 13.40 4.03 -15.26
C VAL A 401 13.76 5.32 -15.99
N ALA A 402 14.55 5.24 -17.06
CA ALA A 402 14.93 6.41 -17.83
C ALA A 402 13.75 7.06 -18.56
N VAL A 403 12.82 6.24 -19.05
CA VAL A 403 11.61 6.71 -19.72
C VAL A 403 10.62 7.32 -18.72
N ASP A 404 10.45 6.71 -17.55
CA ASP A 404 9.54 7.18 -16.51
C ASP A 404 10.01 8.50 -15.87
N GLU A 405 11.31 8.65 -15.62
CA GLU A 405 11.89 9.90 -15.11
C GLU A 405 11.77 11.04 -16.13
N ALA A 406 12.00 10.70 -17.41
CA ALA A 406 11.98 11.63 -18.54
C ALA A 406 12.80 12.91 -18.28
N GLY A 407 12.38 14.06 -18.83
CA GLY A 407 12.94 15.36 -18.47
C GLY A 407 14.43 15.60 -18.79
N GLY A 408 15.06 14.76 -19.62
CA GLY A 408 16.49 14.82 -19.91
C GLY A 408 17.37 13.89 -19.06
N PHE A 409 16.79 13.11 -18.15
CA PHE A 409 17.51 12.05 -17.44
C PHE A 409 18.05 11.02 -18.44
N ALA A 410 19.28 10.55 -18.25
CA ALA A 410 19.96 9.64 -19.18
C ALA A 410 19.96 10.13 -20.64
N ASN A 411 20.00 11.46 -20.85
CA ASN A 411 19.86 12.13 -22.15
C ASN A 411 18.51 11.84 -22.88
N PHE A 412 17.55 11.22 -22.21
CA PHE A 412 16.26 10.86 -22.79
C PHE A 412 15.35 12.07 -22.96
N ARG A 413 14.68 12.16 -24.12
CA ARG A 413 13.64 13.16 -24.38
C ARG A 413 12.37 12.48 -24.86
N GLU A 414 11.31 12.53 -24.07
CA GLU A 414 10.05 11.84 -24.34
C GLU A 414 9.35 12.25 -25.65
N THR A 415 9.51 13.51 -26.08
CA THR A 415 8.72 14.08 -27.19
C THR A 415 9.44 13.94 -28.53
N ALA A 416 8.71 13.43 -29.53
CA ALA A 416 9.16 13.43 -30.92
C ALA A 416 9.36 14.86 -31.43
N THR A 417 10.25 15.06 -32.40
CA THR A 417 10.36 16.33 -33.13
C THR A 417 9.90 16.13 -34.56
N LYS A 418 10.07 17.14 -35.41
CA LYS A 418 9.82 17.01 -36.85
C LYS A 418 10.82 16.09 -37.55
N THR A 419 11.96 15.84 -36.91
CA THR A 419 13.07 15.10 -37.50
C THR A 419 13.43 13.82 -36.76
N ASN A 420 13.08 13.72 -35.47
CA ASN A 420 13.38 12.57 -34.63
C ASN A 420 12.07 11.92 -34.19
N SER A 421 11.94 10.64 -34.51
CA SER A 421 10.83 9.77 -34.08
C SER A 421 10.98 9.34 -32.62
N LEU A 422 9.97 8.67 -32.07
CA LEU A 422 10.07 8.08 -30.72
C LEU A 422 11.14 6.99 -30.65
N ILE A 423 11.35 6.22 -31.72
CA ILE A 423 12.48 5.27 -31.79
C ILE A 423 13.82 5.99 -31.70
N ASP A 424 13.98 7.12 -32.39
CA ASP A 424 15.22 7.89 -32.32
C ASP A 424 15.45 8.44 -30.90
N ARG A 425 14.37 8.86 -30.23
CA ARG A 425 14.42 9.27 -28.81
C ARG A 425 14.86 8.16 -27.87
N LEU A 426 14.30 6.97 -28.03
CA LEU A 426 14.70 5.81 -27.22
C LEU A 426 16.17 5.45 -27.49
N LYS A 427 16.61 5.49 -28.74
CA LYS A 427 18.02 5.22 -29.10
C LYS A 427 19.02 6.21 -28.50
N GLU A 428 18.59 7.45 -28.21
CA GLU A 428 19.40 8.49 -27.57
C GLU A 428 19.61 8.25 -26.06
N ILE A 429 18.93 7.29 -25.43
CA ILE A 429 19.13 6.98 -23.99
C ILE A 429 20.59 6.55 -23.77
N GLU A 430 21.28 7.29 -22.91
CA GLU A 430 22.63 7.01 -22.43
C GLU A 430 22.57 6.10 -21.22
N LEU A 431 23.24 4.95 -21.31
CA LEU A 431 23.30 4.00 -20.21
C LEU A 431 24.41 4.39 -19.22
N PRO A 432 24.33 3.97 -17.96
CA PRO A 432 25.50 3.95 -17.07
C PRO A 432 26.64 3.12 -17.69
N ASP A 433 27.88 3.47 -17.38
CA ASP A 433 29.02 2.58 -17.67
C ASP A 433 28.84 1.27 -16.90
N VAL A 434 28.74 0.15 -17.63
CA VAL A 434 28.43 -1.17 -17.05
C VAL A 434 29.52 -1.62 -16.07
N ASP A 435 30.76 -1.18 -16.27
CA ASP A 435 31.87 -1.55 -15.38
C ASP A 435 31.86 -0.73 -14.09
N ASP A 436 31.30 0.49 -14.12
CA ASP A 436 31.17 1.38 -12.96
C ASP A 436 30.04 0.90 -12.03
N VAL A 437 28.92 0.46 -12.61
CA VAL A 437 27.72 0.08 -11.85
C VAL A 437 27.53 -1.43 -11.64
N ALA A 438 28.49 -2.27 -12.04
CA ALA A 438 28.33 -3.72 -12.06
C ALA A 438 27.89 -4.30 -10.69
N ASP A 439 28.59 -3.92 -9.61
CA ASP A 439 28.32 -4.43 -8.27
C ASP A 439 26.99 -3.90 -7.72
N ASP A 440 26.64 -2.64 -8.00
CA ASP A 440 25.40 -2.00 -7.57
C ASP A 440 24.18 -2.58 -8.30
N LEU A 441 24.31 -2.84 -9.59
CA LEU A 441 23.30 -3.54 -10.38
C LEU A 441 23.09 -4.97 -9.86
N GLU A 442 24.17 -5.70 -9.54
CA GLU A 442 24.05 -7.05 -8.96
C GLU A 442 23.32 -7.02 -7.60
N ASN A 443 23.60 -6.02 -6.76
CA ASN A 443 22.89 -5.84 -5.49
C ASN A 443 21.41 -5.53 -5.70
N TYR A 444 21.08 -4.65 -6.65
CA TYR A 444 19.70 -4.34 -7.01
C TYR A 444 18.95 -5.58 -7.48
N LEU A 445 19.54 -6.38 -8.37
CA LEU A 445 18.93 -7.61 -8.89
C LEU A 445 18.65 -8.63 -7.78
N LYS A 446 19.57 -8.79 -6.81
CA LYS A 446 19.34 -9.64 -5.62
C LYS A 446 18.20 -9.11 -4.75
N THR A 447 18.10 -7.80 -4.57
CA THR A 447 17.01 -7.17 -3.82
C THR A 447 15.67 -7.39 -4.52
N LYS A 448 15.64 -7.27 -5.86
CA LYS A 448 14.46 -7.55 -6.68
C LYS A 448 14.05 -9.02 -6.62
N GLU A 449 14.99 -9.96 -6.78
CA GLU A 449 14.75 -11.39 -6.62
C GLU A 449 14.16 -11.70 -5.24
N ARG A 450 14.67 -11.05 -4.18
CA ARG A 450 14.14 -11.22 -2.83
C ARG A 450 12.71 -10.67 -2.67
N ALA A 451 12.37 -9.59 -3.38
CA ALA A 451 11.02 -9.07 -3.39
C ALA A 451 10.06 -10.03 -4.10
N GLU A 452 10.45 -10.55 -5.28
CA GLU A 452 9.67 -11.54 -6.04
C GLU A 452 9.46 -12.84 -5.22
N GLU A 453 10.47 -13.29 -4.46
CA GLU A 453 10.32 -14.40 -3.51
C GLU A 453 9.30 -14.12 -2.39
N LEU A 454 9.22 -12.87 -1.92
CA LEU A 454 8.27 -12.47 -0.88
C LEU A 454 6.86 -12.34 -1.46
N ASP A 455 6.71 -11.79 -2.65
CA ASP A 455 5.44 -11.69 -3.36
C ASP A 455 4.84 -13.08 -3.58
N ALA A 456 5.65 -14.05 -4.05
CA ALA A 456 5.19 -15.43 -4.22
C ALA A 456 4.75 -16.07 -2.89
N LYS A 457 5.46 -15.79 -1.79
CA LYS A 457 5.06 -16.29 -0.46
C LYS A 457 3.79 -15.64 0.05
N ILE A 458 3.61 -14.35 -0.19
CA ILE A 458 2.40 -13.61 0.14
C ILE A 458 1.23 -14.23 -0.61
N GLU A 459 1.34 -14.40 -1.93
CA GLU A 459 0.29 -14.99 -2.78
C GLU A 459 -0.10 -16.41 -2.35
N GLN A 460 0.89 -17.28 -2.11
CA GLN A 460 0.62 -18.65 -1.63
C GLN A 460 0.00 -18.66 -0.23
N THR A 461 0.45 -17.79 0.67
CA THR A 461 -0.13 -17.71 2.01
C THR A 461 -1.58 -17.23 1.94
N ASP A 462 -1.86 -16.30 1.03
CA ASP A 462 -3.20 -15.80 0.76
C ASP A 462 -4.13 -16.92 0.27
N GLN A 463 -3.70 -17.67 -0.74
CA GLN A 463 -4.42 -18.83 -1.26
C GLN A 463 -4.71 -19.86 -0.15
N LEU A 464 -3.74 -20.13 0.73
CA LEU A 464 -3.96 -21.04 1.84
C LEU A 464 -4.96 -20.50 2.87
N ILE A 465 -4.95 -19.19 3.15
CA ILE A 465 -5.95 -18.56 4.02
C ILE A 465 -7.33 -18.67 3.38
N ASP A 466 -7.48 -18.32 2.10
CA ASP A 466 -8.75 -18.37 1.39
C ASP A 466 -9.34 -19.78 1.38
N GLU A 467 -8.54 -20.81 1.09
CA GLU A 467 -8.97 -22.21 1.12
C GLU A 467 -9.45 -22.66 2.49
N ILE A 468 -8.75 -22.28 3.57
CA ILE A 468 -9.19 -22.58 4.94
C ILE A 468 -10.52 -21.87 5.22
N VAL A 469 -10.66 -20.63 4.78
CA VAL A 469 -11.86 -19.83 5.00
C VAL A 469 -13.04 -20.36 4.18
N TYR A 470 -12.84 -20.76 2.93
CA TYR A 470 -13.86 -21.43 2.11
C TYR A 470 -14.40 -22.68 2.78
N GLU A 471 -13.52 -23.50 3.37
CA GLU A 471 -13.91 -24.67 4.16
C GLU A 471 -14.68 -24.28 5.44
N LEU A 472 -14.29 -23.21 6.15
CA LEU A 472 -15.05 -22.71 7.30
C LEU A 472 -16.47 -22.24 6.92
N TYR A 473 -16.65 -21.64 5.74
CA TYR A 473 -17.95 -21.29 5.18
C TYR A 473 -18.70 -22.47 4.54
N GLY A 474 -18.03 -23.62 4.40
CA GLY A 474 -18.56 -24.82 3.76
C GLY A 474 -18.93 -24.60 2.30
N LEU A 475 -18.14 -23.80 1.57
CA LEU A 475 -18.35 -23.53 0.15
C LEU A 475 -17.96 -24.75 -0.70
N THR A 476 -18.70 -25.00 -1.77
CA THR A 476 -18.34 -26.01 -2.77
C THR A 476 -17.46 -25.42 -3.86
N GLU A 477 -16.74 -26.24 -4.63
CA GLU A 477 -15.95 -25.79 -5.79
C GLU A 477 -16.73 -24.85 -6.73
N GLU A 478 -17.99 -25.18 -7.05
CA GLU A 478 -18.86 -24.32 -7.88
C GLU A 478 -19.20 -22.97 -7.22
N GLU A 479 -19.23 -22.90 -5.89
CA GLU A 479 -19.51 -21.65 -5.17
C GLU A 479 -18.23 -20.81 -5.00
N ILE A 480 -17.07 -21.46 -4.87
CA ILE A 480 -15.77 -20.81 -4.86
C ILE A 480 -15.52 -20.13 -6.21
N GLU A 481 -15.76 -20.83 -7.33
CA GLU A 481 -15.64 -20.24 -8.67
C GLU A 481 -16.52 -18.99 -8.85
N ILE A 482 -17.74 -19.00 -8.29
CA ILE A 482 -18.64 -17.83 -8.29
C ILE A 482 -18.07 -16.67 -7.47
N VAL A 483 -17.43 -16.96 -6.33
CA VAL A 483 -16.79 -15.94 -5.49
C VAL A 483 -15.60 -15.33 -6.23
N GLU A 484 -14.69 -16.15 -6.75
CA GLU A 484 -13.48 -15.75 -7.46
C GLU A 484 -13.81 -14.95 -8.74
N GLU A 485 -14.77 -15.41 -9.55
CA GLU A 485 -15.22 -14.70 -10.77
C GLU A 485 -15.75 -13.31 -10.41
N ALA A 486 -16.59 -13.22 -9.38
CA ALA A 486 -17.16 -11.95 -8.95
C ALA A 486 -16.12 -11.02 -8.30
N VAL A 487 -15.01 -11.53 -7.77
CA VAL A 487 -13.92 -10.74 -7.19
C VAL A 487 -12.94 -10.24 -8.25
N GLY A 488 -12.64 -11.07 -9.26
CA GLY A 488 -11.71 -10.77 -10.36
C GLY A 488 -12.21 -9.76 -11.40
N GLU A 489 -13.54 -9.55 -11.51
CA GLU A 489 -14.16 -8.47 -12.31
C GLU A 489 -14.11 -7.09 -11.63
#